data_AF-A0A1I2D584-F1
#
_entry.id   AF-A0A1I2D584-F1
#
_cell.length_a   1.000
_cell.length_b   1.000
_cell.length_c   1.000
_cell.angle_alpha   90.00
_cell.angle_beta   90.00
_cell.angle_gamma   90.00
#
_symmetry.space_group_name_H-M   'P 1'
#
loop_
_entity.id
_entity.type
_entity.pdbx_description
1 polymer ?
#
loop_
_entity_poly.entity_id
_entity_poly.type
_entity_poly.pdbx_seq_one_letter_code
_entity_poly.pdbx_strand_id
1 'polypeptide(L)'
;MIRFLITLALALTGGLLFTLLHVPLSWLLGPMVFAFIGSRLLKEKRRPVWPSSIRDTALIMIGYSIGLSLTLDTIRQMGHQLPTMVLMTVLLLLFSGLIAVTFAKLSGLPLPTVLMGCIPGGLSQMVILAVSTRGLRQ
;
A
#
# COMPACT_ATOMS: atom_id res chain seq x y z
N MET A 1 9.36 22.63 2.45
CA MET A 1 8.14 23.13 1.79
C MET A 1 8.13 22.84 0.28
N ILE A 2 9.09 23.33 -0.52
CA ILE A 2 9.14 23.12 -1.99
C ILE A 2 8.96 21.65 -2.42
N ARG A 3 9.58 20.70 -1.70
CA ARG A 3 9.52 19.27 -2.01
C ARG A 3 8.14 18.67 -1.81
N PHE A 4 7.40 19.16 -0.81
CA PHE A 4 6.03 18.74 -0.53
C PHE A 4 5.09 19.22 -1.63
N LEU A 5 5.22 20.49 -2.06
CA LEU A 5 4.44 21.02 -3.18
C LEU A 5 4.69 20.24 -4.48
N ILE A 6 5.95 19.87 -4.77
CA ILE A 6 6.28 19.04 -5.94
C ILE A 6 5.62 17.66 -5.82
N THR A 7 5.65 17.06 -4.63
CA THR A 7 5.02 15.74 -4.40
C THR A 7 3.51 15.83 -4.57
N LEU A 8 2.88 16.89 -4.05
CA LEU A 8 1.44 17.11 -4.18
C LEU A 8 1.04 17.36 -5.64
N ALA A 9 1.82 18.17 -6.38
CA ALA A 9 1.59 18.41 -7.79
C ALA A 9 1.70 17.12 -8.62
N LEU A 10 2.74 16.31 -8.38
CA LEU A 10 2.90 14.99 -9.03
C LEU A 10 1.77 14.02 -8.68
N ALA A 11 1.32 14.02 -7.42
CA ALA A 11 0.21 13.17 -6.99
C ALA A 11 -1.11 13.57 -7.68
N LEU A 12 -1.41 14.87 -7.73
CA LEU A 12 -2.61 15.39 -8.37
C LEU A 12 -2.60 15.12 -9.88
N THR A 13 -1.49 15.41 -10.56
CA THR A 13 -1.40 15.15 -12.01
C THR A 13 -1.49 13.66 -12.32
N GLY A 14 -0.83 12.81 -11.53
CA GLY A 14 -0.92 11.36 -11.68
C GLY A 14 -2.33 10.83 -11.48
N GLY A 15 -3.03 11.28 -10.42
CA GLY A 15 -4.41 10.90 -10.14
C GLY A 15 -5.39 11.36 -11.21
N LEU A 16 -5.28 12.61 -11.67
CA LEU A 16 -6.10 13.17 -12.75
C LEU A 16 -5.89 12.42 -14.07
N LEU A 17 -4.64 12.17 -14.45
CA LEU A 17 -4.32 11.47 -15.69
C LEU A 17 -4.83 10.02 -15.68
N PHE A 18 -4.67 9.30 -14.56
CA PHE A 18 -5.19 7.94 -14.41
C PHE A 18 -6.71 7.89 -14.34
N THR A 19 -7.35 8.95 -13.84
CA THR A 19 -8.81 9.07 -13.85
C THR A 19 -9.32 9.23 -15.28
N LEU A 20 -8.60 10.00 -16.11
CA LEU A 20 -8.93 10.15 -17.53
C LEU A 20 -8.77 8.81 -18.30
N LEU A 21 -7.77 8.01 -17.92
CA LEU A 21 -7.50 6.69 -18.46
C LEU A 21 -8.44 5.59 -17.92
N HIS A 22 -9.40 5.92 -17.05
CA HIS A 22 -10.38 4.97 -16.47
C HIS A 22 -9.73 3.75 -15.80
N VAL A 23 -8.55 3.93 -15.21
CA VAL A 23 -7.85 2.85 -14.49
C VAL A 23 -8.53 2.61 -13.14
N PRO A 24 -8.76 1.36 -12.71
CA PRO A 24 -9.24 1.07 -11.36
C PRO A 24 -8.28 1.64 -10.32
N LEU A 25 -8.79 2.25 -9.25
CA LEU A 25 -7.98 2.90 -8.20
C LEU A 25 -7.06 4.02 -8.72
N SER A 26 -7.53 4.85 -9.66
CA SER A 26 -6.78 5.95 -10.25
C SER A 26 -6.10 6.87 -9.23
N TRP A 27 -6.79 7.19 -8.14
CA TRP A 27 -6.32 8.03 -7.04
C TRP A 27 -5.28 7.36 -6.12
N LEU A 28 -5.03 6.06 -6.30
CA LEU A 28 -3.96 5.34 -5.61
C LEU A 28 -2.79 5.09 -6.57
N LEU A 29 -3.06 4.46 -7.72
CA LEU A 29 -2.03 4.07 -8.68
C LEU A 29 -1.37 5.27 -9.34
N GLY A 30 -2.14 6.29 -9.71
CA GLY A 30 -1.64 7.51 -10.35
C GLY A 30 -0.56 8.21 -9.51
N PRO A 31 -0.85 8.60 -8.25
CA PRO A 31 0.14 9.18 -7.36
C PRO A 31 1.35 8.28 -7.11
N MET A 32 1.16 6.96 -6.96
CA MET A 32 2.26 6.01 -6.73
C MET A 32 3.24 5.98 -7.90
N VAL A 33 2.73 5.87 -9.14
CA VAL A 33 3.56 5.83 -10.34
C VAL A 33 4.28 7.15 -10.55
N PHE A 34 3.59 8.29 -10.44
CA PHE A 34 4.20 9.61 -10.62
C PHE A 34 5.20 9.95 -9.51
N ALA A 35 4.95 9.54 -8.26
CA ALA A 35 5.90 9.68 -7.17
C ALA A 35 7.12 8.76 -7.37
N PHE A 36 6.94 7.54 -7.88
CA PHE A 36 8.05 6.63 -8.19
C PHE A 36 8.93 7.16 -9.32
N ILE A 37 8.32 7.61 -10.43
CA ILE A 37 9.01 8.26 -11.54
C ILE A 37 9.72 9.52 -11.04
N GLY A 38 9.03 10.34 -10.22
CA GLY A 38 9.60 11.53 -9.61
C GLY A 38 10.80 11.22 -8.72
N SER A 39 10.76 10.12 -7.96
CA SER A 39 11.87 9.69 -7.12
C SER A 39 13.09 9.22 -7.91
N ARG A 40 12.90 8.73 -9.15
CA ARG A 40 13.99 8.29 -10.03
C ARG A 40 14.57 9.42 -10.87
N LEU A 41 13.73 10.33 -11.37
CA LEU A 41 14.14 11.38 -12.30
C LEU A 41 14.58 12.69 -11.63
N LEU A 42 14.08 13.02 -10.42
CA LEU A 42 14.45 14.28 -9.76
C LEU A 42 15.73 14.14 -8.92
N LYS A 43 16.61 15.15 -9.03
CA LYS A 43 17.83 15.31 -8.21
C LYS A 43 17.50 15.35 -6.71
N GLU A 44 18.46 14.96 -5.86
CA GLU A 44 18.36 14.83 -4.39
C GLU A 44 17.49 15.91 -3.71
N LYS A 45 17.68 17.19 -4.08
CA LYS A 45 16.96 18.35 -3.52
C LYS A 45 15.46 18.44 -3.86
N ARG A 46 14.97 17.76 -4.90
CA ARG A 46 13.57 17.77 -5.34
C ARG A 46 12.90 16.40 -5.29
N ARG A 47 13.56 15.39 -4.71
CA ARG A 47 12.95 14.08 -4.52
C ARG A 47 11.64 14.21 -3.73
N PRO A 48 10.59 13.47 -4.12
CA PRO A 48 9.33 13.45 -3.39
C PRO A 48 9.57 13.14 -1.92
N VAL A 49 8.91 13.88 -1.04
CA VAL A 49 9.02 13.69 0.40
C VAL A 49 7.67 13.27 0.90
N TRP A 50 7.67 12.23 1.73
CA TRP A 50 6.52 11.77 2.46
C TRP A 50 6.66 12.19 3.93
N PRO A 51 6.10 13.33 4.36
CA PRO A 51 6.30 13.84 5.70
C PRO A 51 5.60 12.93 6.72
N SER A 52 6.30 12.58 7.80
CA SER A 52 5.79 11.69 8.85
C SER A 52 4.46 12.17 9.40
N SER A 53 4.36 13.46 9.76
CA SER A 53 3.15 14.05 10.36
C SER A 53 1.91 13.93 9.47
N ILE A 54 2.05 14.12 8.16
CA ILE A 54 0.94 14.03 7.21
C ILE A 54 0.53 12.58 6.99
N ARG A 55 1.51 11.66 6.90
CA ARG A 55 1.25 10.23 6.81
C ARG A 55 0.41 9.75 7.98
N ASP A 56 0.86 10.07 9.18
CA ASP A 56 0.31 9.52 10.40
C ASP A 56 -1.11 10.07 10.59
N THR A 57 -1.35 11.34 10.26
CA THR A 57 -2.69 11.94 10.19
C THR A 57 -3.59 11.24 9.15
N ALA A 58 -3.07 10.93 7.95
CA ALA A 58 -3.82 10.23 6.92
C ALA A 58 -4.17 8.79 7.33
N LEU A 59 -3.24 8.08 7.98
CA LEU A 59 -3.48 6.74 8.52
C LEU A 59 -4.52 6.75 9.64
N ILE A 60 -4.54 7.79 10.50
CA ILE A 60 -5.58 7.98 11.51
C ILE A 60 -6.96 8.16 10.85
N MET A 61 -7.06 9.01 9.83
CA MET A 61 -8.31 9.21 9.07
C MET A 61 -8.82 7.92 8.40
N ILE A 62 -7.91 7.16 7.76
CA ILE A 62 -8.25 5.88 7.14
C ILE A 62 -8.71 4.88 8.21
N GLY A 63 -7.99 4.81 9.33
CA GLY A 63 -8.36 3.97 10.47
C GLY A 63 -9.73 4.33 11.03
N TYR A 64 -10.05 5.61 11.14
CA TYR A 64 -11.36 6.08 11.59
C TYR A 64 -12.47 5.68 10.61
N SER A 65 -12.26 5.82 9.30
CA SER A 65 -13.22 5.40 8.27
C SER A 65 -13.49 3.88 8.30
N ILE A 66 -12.43 3.08 8.42
CA ILE A 66 -12.54 1.62 8.58
C ILE A 66 -13.26 1.29 9.90
N GLY A 67 -12.96 1.99 10.99
CA GLY A 67 -13.59 1.82 12.29
C GLY A 67 -15.08 2.15 12.29
N LEU A 68 -15.50 3.24 11.62
CA LEU A 68 -16.91 3.59 11.44
C LEU A 68 -17.68 2.54 10.63
N SER A 69 -17.00 1.78 9.78
CA SER A 69 -17.59 0.69 9.01
C SER A 69 -17.87 -0.56 9.87
N LEU A 70 -17.30 -0.64 11.09
CA LEU A 70 -17.56 -1.71 12.04
C LEU A 70 -18.83 -1.39 12.84
N THR A 71 -19.97 -1.86 12.34
CA THR A 71 -21.26 -1.77 13.04
C THR A 71 -21.59 -3.06 13.79
N LEU A 72 -22.57 -3.01 14.70
CA LEU A 72 -23.01 -4.19 15.45
C LEU A 72 -23.47 -5.33 14.53
N ASP A 73 -24.15 -4.98 13.43
CA ASP A 73 -24.60 -5.92 12.40
C ASP A 73 -23.42 -6.59 11.68
N THR A 74 -22.39 -5.80 11.34
CA THR A 74 -21.15 -6.33 10.74
C THR A 74 -20.47 -7.34 11.66
N ILE A 75 -20.37 -7.05 12.96
CA ILE A 75 -19.76 -7.95 13.94
C ILE A 75 -20.56 -9.25 14.08
N ARG A 76 -21.90 -9.18 14.09
CA ARG A 76 -22.76 -10.36 14.17
C ARG A 76 -22.62 -11.25 12.92
N GLN A 77 -22.56 -10.64 11.73
CA GLN A 77 -22.30 -11.37 10.48
C GLN A 77 -20.89 -11.99 10.46
N MET A 78 -19.88 -11.26 10.93
CA MET A 78 -18.51 -11.78 11.08
C MET A 78 -18.46 -13.00 12.00
N GLY A 79 -19.22 -13.00 13.11
CA GLY A 79 -19.29 -14.15 14.02
C GLY A 79 -19.83 -15.42 13.36
N HIS A 80 -20.87 -15.30 12.54
CA HIS A 80 -21.45 -16.45 11.83
C HIS A 80 -20.57 -16.93 10.66
N GLN A 81 -19.90 -16.01 9.97
CA GLN A 81 -19.06 -16.30 8.80
C GLN A 81 -17.58 -16.53 9.15
N LEU A 82 -17.23 -16.49 10.44
CA LEU A 82 -15.86 -16.58 10.93
C LEU A 82 -15.11 -17.81 10.39
N PRO A 83 -15.70 -19.02 10.36
CA PRO A 83 -15.03 -20.20 9.81
C PRO A 83 -14.67 -20.04 8.33
N THR A 84 -15.61 -19.48 7.53
CA THR A 84 -15.40 -19.23 6.11
C THR A 84 -14.34 -18.14 5.88
N MET A 85 -14.36 -17.07 6.68
CA MET A 85 -13.35 -16.00 6.61
C MET A 85 -11.94 -16.51 6.90
N VAL A 86 -11.79 -17.35 7.92
CA VAL A 86 -10.50 -17.98 8.26
C VAL A 86 -10.04 -18.89 7.14
N LEU A 87 -10.92 -19.75 6.63
CA LEU A 87 -10.58 -20.65 5.52
C LEU A 87 -10.11 -19.88 4.27
N MET A 88 -10.83 -18.83 3.89
CA MET A 88 -10.46 -17.99 2.74
C MET A 88 -9.14 -17.26 2.96
N THR A 89 -8.88 -16.77 4.17
CA THR A 89 -7.62 -16.10 4.52
C THR A 89 -6.45 -17.07 4.47
N VAL A 90 -6.61 -18.28 4.99
CA VAL A 90 -5.57 -19.32 4.94
C VAL A 90 -5.27 -19.72 3.50
N LEU A 91 -6.31 -19.94 2.68
CA LEU A 91 -6.14 -20.23 1.25
C LEU A 91 -5.39 -19.10 0.53
N LEU A 92 -5.81 -17.87 0.75
CA LEU A 92 -5.21 -16.67 0.14
C LEU A 92 -3.74 -16.51 0.56
N LEU A 93 -3.40 -16.74 1.83
CA LEU A 93 -2.01 -16.75 2.32
C LEU A 93 -1.18 -17.88 1.71
N LEU A 94 -1.74 -19.09 1.60
CA LEU A 94 -1.07 -20.24 0.98
C LEU A 94 -0.77 -19.97 -0.50
N PHE A 95 -1.76 -19.48 -1.26
CA PHE A 95 -1.58 -19.13 -2.67
C PHE A 95 -0.57 -18.00 -2.86
N SER A 96 -0.66 -16.94 -2.05
CA SER A 96 0.31 -15.84 -2.07
C SER A 96 1.72 -16.32 -1.76
N GLY A 97 1.90 -17.15 -0.73
CA GLY A 97 3.20 -17.72 -0.37
C GLY A 97 3.75 -18.62 -1.48
N LEU A 98 2.92 -19.44 -2.10
CA LEU A 98 3.32 -20.29 -3.22
C LEU A 98 3.78 -19.46 -4.42
N ILE A 99 3.03 -18.42 -4.78
CA ILE A 99 3.40 -17.46 -5.83
C ILE A 99 4.72 -16.77 -5.46
N ALA A 100 4.88 -16.32 -4.22
CA ALA A 100 6.10 -15.65 -3.78
C ALA A 100 7.33 -16.55 -3.88
N VAL A 101 7.24 -17.82 -3.47
CA VAL A 101 8.36 -18.78 -3.53
C VAL A 101 8.71 -19.14 -4.97
N THR A 102 7.70 -19.39 -5.80
CA THR A 102 7.92 -19.71 -7.23
C THR A 102 8.52 -18.52 -7.97
N PHE A 103 8.01 -17.31 -7.73
CA PHE A 103 8.53 -16.08 -8.33
C PHE A 103 9.93 -15.72 -7.82
N ALA A 104 10.24 -15.94 -6.54
CA ALA A 104 11.58 -15.74 -5.99
C ALA A 104 12.62 -16.66 -6.65
N LYS A 105 12.27 -17.92 -6.87
CA LYS A 105 13.14 -18.88 -7.58
C LYS A 105 13.37 -18.49 -9.04
N LEU A 106 12.35 -17.97 -9.72
CA LEU A 106 12.45 -17.56 -11.12
C LEU A 106 13.21 -16.23 -11.29
N SER A 107 13.05 -15.29 -10.35
CA SER A 107 13.56 -13.91 -10.47
C SER A 107 14.94 -13.70 -9.84
N GLY A 108 15.44 -14.66 -9.05
CA GLY A 108 16.71 -14.53 -8.31
C GLY A 108 16.70 -13.46 -7.21
N LEU A 109 15.53 -12.92 -6.86
CA LEU A 109 15.36 -11.90 -5.83
C LEU A 109 15.30 -12.53 -4.43
N PRO A 110 15.77 -11.83 -3.38
CA PRO A 110 15.69 -12.33 -2.02
C PRO A 110 14.23 -12.54 -1.59
N LEU A 111 13.94 -13.71 -1.02
CA LEU A 111 12.60 -14.14 -0.63
C LEU A 111 11.83 -13.09 0.20
N PRO A 112 12.42 -12.38 1.18
CA PRO A 112 11.70 -11.35 1.94
C PRO A 112 11.12 -10.23 1.07
N THR A 113 11.83 -9.80 0.03
CA THR A 113 11.38 -8.73 -0.86
C THR A 113 10.22 -9.17 -1.74
N VAL A 114 10.29 -10.38 -2.29
CA VAL A 114 9.22 -10.95 -3.13
C VAL A 114 7.99 -11.24 -2.28
N LEU A 115 8.19 -11.80 -1.09
CA LEU A 115 7.13 -12.07 -0.14
C LEU A 115 6.39 -10.78 0.24
N MET A 116 7.09 -9.70 0.58
CA MET A 116 6.47 -8.39 0.87
C MET A 116 5.63 -7.84 -0.30
N GLY A 117 6.03 -8.12 -1.54
CA GLY A 117 5.27 -7.71 -2.73
C GLY A 117 4.06 -8.60 -3.04
N CYS A 118 4.11 -9.87 -2.64
CA CYS A 118 3.06 -10.86 -2.92
C CYS A 118 2.04 -11.00 -1.78
N ILE A 119 2.39 -10.64 -0.54
CA ILE A 119 1.48 -10.80 0.60
C ILE A 119 0.23 -9.93 0.37
N PRO A 120 -0.96 -10.55 0.34
CA PRO A 120 -2.21 -9.82 0.29
C PRO A 120 -2.44 -9.20 1.66
N GLY A 121 -2.29 -7.88 1.74
CA GLY A 121 -2.54 -7.12 2.95
C GLY A 121 -3.15 -5.77 2.63
N GLY A 122 -3.74 -5.14 3.64
CA GLY A 122 -4.21 -3.78 3.52
C GLY A 122 -3.07 -2.84 3.16
N LEU A 123 -3.30 -1.94 2.19
CA LEU A 123 -2.31 -0.93 1.76
C LEU A 123 -1.74 -0.16 2.97
N SER A 124 -2.59 0.19 3.94
CA SER A 124 -2.19 0.85 5.19
C SER A 124 -1.20 0.03 6.01
N GLN A 125 -1.41 -1.28 6.13
CA GLN A 125 -0.52 -2.19 6.87
C GLN A 125 0.82 -2.36 6.15
N MET A 126 0.81 -2.49 4.83
CA MET A 126 2.03 -2.63 4.04
C MET A 126 2.90 -1.38 4.07
N VAL A 127 2.29 -0.18 4.09
CA VAL A 127 3.01 1.09 4.26
C VAL A 127 3.75 1.11 5.60
N ILE A 128 3.10 0.70 6.70
CA ILE A 128 3.73 0.65 8.03
C ILE A 128 4.85 -0.39 8.07
N LEU A 129 4.64 -1.57 7.50
CA LEU A 129 5.63 -2.64 7.42
C LEU A 129 6.87 -2.18 6.64
N ALA A 130 6.69 -1.50 5.51
CA ALA A 130 7.79 -0.98 4.69
C ALA A 130 8.62 0.08 5.44
N VAL A 131 7.99 0.94 6.23
CA VAL A 131 8.67 1.93 7.06
C VAL A 131 9.47 1.24 8.17
N SER A 132 8.85 0.29 8.87
CA SER A 132 9.48 -0.44 9.98
C SER A 132 10.69 -1.26 9.48
N THR A 133 10.56 -1.90 8.31
CA THR A 133 11.64 -2.68 7.70
C THR A 133 12.81 -1.80 7.24
N ARG A 134 12.54 -0.58 6.72
CA ARG A 134 13.63 0.37 6.42
C ARG A 134 14.38 0.83 7.67
N GLY A 135 13.70 0.90 8.82
CA GLY A 135 14.31 1.23 10.11
C GLY A 135 15.33 0.19 10.61
N LEU A 136 15.21 -1.08 10.17
CA LEU A 136 16.12 -2.18 10.55
C LEU A 136 17.40 -2.27 9.69
N ARG A 137 17.53 -1.43 8.66
CA ARG A 137 18.65 -1.46 7.70
C ARG A 137 19.54 -0.21 7.78
N GLN A 138 19.45 0.55 8.87
CA GLN A 138 20.35 1.65 9.22
C GLN A 138 21.42 1.14 10.19
#